data_AF-A0A653HS08-F1
#
_entry.id   AF-A0A653HS08-F1
#
_cell.length_a   1.000
_cell.length_b   1.000
_cell.length_c   1.000
_cell.angle_alpha   90.00
_cell.angle_beta   90.00
_cell.angle_gamma   90.00
#
_symmetry.space_group_name_H-M   'P 1'
#
loop_
_entity.id
_entity.type
_entity.pdbx_description
1 polymer ?
#
loop_
_entity_poly.entity_id
_entity_poly.type
_entity_poly.pdbx_seq_one_letter_code
_entity_poly.pdbx_strand_id
1 'polypeptide(L)'
;MSECTSEPKKRLNNYQINKEKVKKYKLENKKKNKSLNGERELNGNREKNCISNKKKEKFQKYALCVGYLGSRFHGCQGQGKEVMTIENEIERTLVKINAVTKFSKTYNTCLSRTTRTDLGVHALYNVFVYMINIECVDGGGVDGVDGVDGVDGVD
;
A
#
# COMPACT_ATOMS: atom_id res chain seq x y z
N MET A 1 25.86 23.97 -57.60
CA MET A 1 24.54 23.87 -56.93
C MET A 1 24.43 22.50 -56.30
N SER A 2 24.41 22.43 -54.97
CA SER A 2 23.96 21.27 -54.20
C SER A 2 23.56 21.76 -52.81
N GLU A 3 22.26 21.91 -52.59
CA GLU A 3 21.67 22.40 -51.34
C GLU A 3 21.76 21.34 -50.24
N CYS A 4 22.31 21.73 -49.08
CA CYS A 4 22.33 20.94 -47.87
C CYS A 4 21.03 21.20 -47.10
N THR A 5 20.00 20.39 -47.35
CA THR A 5 18.74 20.44 -46.60
C THR A 5 18.88 19.64 -45.31
N SER A 6 19.29 20.31 -44.23
CA SER A 6 19.19 19.74 -42.88
C SER A 6 17.73 19.83 -42.40
N GLU A 7 17.04 18.69 -42.34
CA GLU A 7 15.67 18.63 -41.83
C GLU A 7 15.60 19.11 -40.35
N PRO A 8 14.60 19.94 -39.97
CA PRO A 8 14.44 20.38 -38.60
C PRO A 8 14.02 19.20 -37.72
N LYS A 9 14.84 18.87 -36.71
CA LYS A 9 14.53 17.82 -35.71
C LYS A 9 13.21 18.15 -35.00
N LYS A 10 12.13 17.42 -35.34
CA LYS A 10 10.83 17.53 -34.69
C LYS A 10 11.00 17.30 -33.17
N ARG A 11 10.53 18.25 -32.35
CA ARG A 11 10.48 18.08 -30.89
C ARG A 11 9.66 16.82 -30.58
N LEU A 12 10.28 15.84 -29.95
CA LEU A 12 9.58 14.62 -29.54
C LEU A 12 8.47 14.96 -28.54
N ASN A 13 7.34 14.27 -28.68
CA ASN A 13 6.22 14.40 -27.76
C ASN A 13 6.62 13.85 -26.37
N ASN A 14 6.17 14.50 -25.29
CA ASN A 14 6.36 14.07 -23.90
C ASN A 14 6.09 12.57 -23.67
N TYR A 15 5.14 11.98 -24.40
CA TYR A 15 4.88 10.54 -24.34
C TYR A 15 6.06 9.69 -24.81
N GLN A 16 6.68 10.06 -25.94
CA GLN A 16 7.83 9.34 -26.49
C GLN A 16 9.04 9.46 -25.56
N ILE A 17 9.26 10.66 -25.02
CA ILE A 17 10.30 10.94 -24.02
C ILE A 17 10.11 10.07 -22.77
N ASN A 18 8.88 9.98 -22.23
CA ASN A 18 8.60 9.15 -21.06
C ASN A 18 8.72 7.65 -21.36
N LYS A 19 8.30 7.19 -22.54
CA LYS A 19 8.44 5.80 -22.97
C LYS A 19 9.91 5.38 -23.04
N GLU A 20 10.78 6.25 -23.55
CA GLU A 20 12.23 5.99 -23.59
C GLU A 20 12.87 6.01 -22.21
N LYS A 21 12.50 6.95 -21.34
CA LYS A 21 12.97 7.00 -19.95
C LYS A 21 12.63 5.70 -19.21
N VAL A 22 11.38 5.24 -19.29
CA VAL A 22 10.95 3.99 -18.64
C VAL A 22 11.70 2.78 -19.20
N LYS A 23 11.96 2.71 -20.51
CA LYS A 23 12.77 1.64 -21.11
C LYS A 23 14.21 1.64 -20.59
N LYS A 24 14.84 2.81 -20.48
CA LYS A 24 16.21 2.95 -19.93
C LYS A 24 16.27 2.48 -18.47
N TYR A 25 15.34 2.93 -17.62
CA TYR A 25 15.27 2.51 -16.22
C TYR A 25 15.11 0.99 -16.06
N LYS A 26 14.25 0.34 -16.86
CA LYS A 26 14.06 -1.12 -16.83
C LYS A 26 15.34 -1.87 -17.23
N LEU A 27 16.06 -1.39 -18.22
CA LEU A 27 17.31 -2.01 -18.68
C LEU A 27 18.42 -1.87 -17.64
N GLU A 28 18.53 -0.70 -17.00
CA GLU A 28 19.52 -0.44 -15.96
C GLU A 28 19.28 -1.31 -14.71
N ASN A 29 18.03 -1.44 -14.26
CA ASN A 29 17.68 -2.33 -13.15
C ASN A 29 17.97 -3.81 -13.47
N LYS A 30 17.75 -4.24 -14.72
CA LYS A 30 18.08 -5.60 -15.15
C LYS A 30 19.59 -5.86 -15.15
N LYS A 31 20.40 -4.86 -15.51
CA LYS A 31 21.86 -4.94 -15.43
C LYS A 31 22.36 -4.98 -13.98
N LYS A 32 21.85 -4.10 -13.11
CA LYS A 32 22.19 -4.07 -11.67
C LYS A 32 21.86 -5.40 -10.97
N ASN A 33 20.70 -5.99 -11.26
CA ASN A 33 20.32 -7.29 -10.69
C ASN A 33 21.17 -8.45 -11.22
N LYS A 34 21.71 -8.35 -12.45
CA LYS A 34 22.59 -9.38 -13.03
C LYS A 34 24.01 -9.31 -12.47
N SER A 35 24.52 -8.11 -12.14
CA SER A 35 25.82 -7.95 -11.47
C SER A 35 25.78 -8.36 -9.99
N LEU A 36 24.67 -8.13 -9.28
CA LEU A 36 24.51 -8.53 -7.87
C LEU A 36 24.38 -10.05 -7.66
N ASN A 37 23.94 -10.80 -8.68
CA ASN A 37 23.81 -12.26 -8.59
C ASN A 37 25.13 -13.01 -8.87
N GLY A 38 26.18 -12.35 -9.38
CA GLY A 38 27.48 -12.97 -9.63
C GLY A 38 28.36 -13.13 -8.40
N GLU A 39 28.08 -12.41 -7.31
CA GLU A 39 28.94 -12.37 -6.10
C GLU A 39 28.34 -13.12 -4.89
N ARG A 40 27.15 -13.72 -5.02
CA ARG A 40 26.45 -14.39 -3.90
C ARG A 40 26.56 -15.92 -3.85
N GLU A 41 27.33 -16.55 -4.73
CA GLU A 41 27.41 -18.02 -4.80
C GLU A 41 28.44 -18.68 -3.85
N LEU A 42 29.12 -17.94 -2.97
CA LEU A 42 30.16 -18.51 -2.09
C LEU A 42 29.93 -18.44 -0.57
N ASN A 43 28.79 -17.94 -0.05
CA ASN A 43 28.70 -17.79 1.41
C ASN A 43 27.27 -17.83 2.02
N GLY A 44 26.60 -18.98 2.00
CA GLY A 44 25.28 -19.08 2.65
C GLY A 44 24.69 -20.47 2.79
N ASN A 45 25.50 -21.47 3.17
CA ASN A 45 25.05 -22.86 3.33
C ASN A 45 24.91 -23.28 4.80
N ARG A 46 24.41 -22.41 5.71
CA ARG A 46 24.27 -22.73 7.14
C ARG A 46 23.04 -22.19 7.89
N GLU A 47 22.00 -21.70 7.22
CA GLU A 47 20.72 -21.37 7.89
C GLU A 47 19.53 -21.85 7.05
N LYS A 48 19.44 -23.17 6.85
CA LYS A 48 18.23 -23.85 6.36
C LYS A 48 17.79 -24.83 7.44
N ASN A 49 17.01 -24.37 8.42
CA ASN A 49 16.03 -25.18 9.15
C ASN A 49 15.40 -24.40 10.31
N CYS A 50 14.40 -23.55 10.02
CA CYS A 50 13.33 -23.18 10.97
C CYS A 50 12.34 -22.14 10.41
N ILE A 51 11.82 -22.29 9.19
CA ILE A 51 10.57 -21.59 8.81
C ILE A 51 9.66 -22.61 8.14
N SER A 52 9.02 -23.39 9.00
CA SER A 52 7.87 -24.23 8.70
C SER A 52 6.82 -23.44 7.93
N ASN A 53 6.45 -23.93 6.74
CA ASN A 53 5.15 -23.84 6.08
C ASN A 53 4.18 -22.74 6.55
N LYS A 54 4.58 -21.46 6.55
CA LYS A 54 3.60 -20.37 6.63
C LYS A 54 2.86 -20.34 5.30
N LYS A 55 1.62 -20.85 5.32
CA LYS A 55 0.65 -20.70 4.22
C LYS A 55 0.70 -19.24 3.80
N LYS A 56 1.23 -18.95 2.61
CA LYS A 56 1.49 -17.59 2.15
C LYS A 56 0.15 -16.86 2.13
N GLU A 57 -0.06 -15.93 3.05
CA GLU A 57 -1.32 -15.18 3.13
C GLU A 57 -1.61 -14.53 1.78
N LYS A 58 -2.71 -14.95 1.15
CA LYS A 58 -3.02 -14.60 -0.23
C LYS A 58 -3.81 -13.29 -0.26
N PHE A 59 -3.12 -12.17 -0.05
CA PHE A 59 -3.71 -10.84 -0.24
C PHE A 59 -4.04 -10.62 -1.73
N GLN A 60 -5.29 -10.26 -2.02
CA GLN A 60 -5.74 -9.92 -3.36
C GLN A 60 -6.43 -8.55 -3.36
N LYS A 61 -6.52 -7.92 -4.53
CA LYS A 61 -7.21 -6.62 -4.68
C LYS A 61 -8.71 -6.84 -4.69
N TYR A 62 -9.43 -6.15 -3.81
CA TYR A 62 -10.88 -6.14 -3.77
C TYR A 62 -11.43 -4.73 -3.76
N ALA A 63 -12.57 -4.56 -4.44
CA ALA A 63 -13.38 -3.36 -4.37
C ALA A 63 -14.49 -3.55 -3.33
N LEU A 64 -14.56 -2.65 -2.36
CA LEU A 64 -15.60 -2.58 -1.34
C LEU A 64 -16.60 -1.52 -1.75
N CYS A 65 -17.86 -1.89 -1.91
CA CYS A 65 -18.96 -0.95 -2.11
C CYS A 65 -19.55 -0.59 -0.74
N VAL A 66 -19.51 0.69 -0.37
CA VAL A 66 -19.81 1.16 0.98
C VAL A 66 -20.82 2.31 0.93
N GLY A 67 -21.89 2.16 1.71
CA GLY A 67 -22.80 3.24 2.08
C GLY A 67 -22.52 3.73 3.50
N TYR A 68 -22.57 5.04 3.73
CA TYR A 68 -22.30 5.65 5.03
C TYR A 68 -23.06 6.95 5.25
N LEU A 69 -23.35 7.21 6.53
CA LEU A 69 -23.81 8.51 7.00
C LEU A 69 -22.60 9.38 7.35
N GLY A 70 -22.41 10.48 6.63
CA GLY A 70 -21.21 11.32 6.74
C GLY A 70 -21.19 12.26 7.94
N SER A 71 -22.31 12.46 8.64
CA SER A 71 -22.48 13.55 9.62
C SER A 71 -21.41 13.61 10.71
N ARG A 72 -20.87 12.45 11.13
CA ARG A 72 -19.84 12.36 12.17
C ARG A 72 -18.40 12.24 11.63
N PHE A 73 -18.22 12.27 10.31
CA PHE A 73 -16.96 12.00 9.66
C PHE A 73 -16.43 13.22 8.94
N HIS A 74 -15.11 13.44 9.06
CA HIS A 74 -14.35 14.49 8.37
C HIS A 74 -14.05 14.12 6.92
N GLY A 75 -15.11 13.71 6.22
CA GLY A 75 -15.03 13.18 4.87
C GLY A 75 -14.53 11.76 4.82
N CYS A 76 -14.26 11.30 3.61
CA CYS A 76 -13.86 9.91 3.39
C CYS A 76 -12.35 9.67 3.47
N GLN A 77 -11.52 10.72 3.40
CA GLN A 77 -10.06 10.55 3.31
C GLN A 77 -9.38 10.48 4.66
N GLY A 78 -8.51 9.48 4.87
CA GLY A 78 -7.62 9.43 6.03
C GLY A 78 -6.79 10.72 6.18
N GLN A 79 -6.90 11.39 7.33
CA GLN A 79 -6.22 12.65 7.66
C GLN A 79 -5.36 12.54 8.94
N GLY A 80 -4.92 11.34 9.30
CA GLY A 80 -4.21 11.05 10.55
C GLY A 80 -4.97 10.01 11.38
N LYS A 81 -4.36 9.51 12.46
CA LYS A 81 -4.91 8.39 13.24
C LYS A 81 -6.14 8.75 14.09
N GLU A 82 -6.24 9.99 14.54
CA GLU A 82 -7.27 10.43 15.50
C GLU A 82 -8.51 11.00 14.82
N VAL A 83 -8.42 11.37 13.54
CA VAL A 83 -9.55 11.94 12.80
C VAL A 83 -10.53 10.83 12.43
N MET A 84 -11.81 11.02 12.72
CA MET A 84 -12.86 10.12 12.25
C MET A 84 -13.15 10.37 10.76
N THR A 85 -12.63 9.51 9.89
CA THR A 85 -12.92 9.50 8.46
C THR A 85 -13.38 8.11 8.04
N ILE A 86 -14.04 8.01 6.89
CA ILE A 86 -14.56 6.73 6.41
C ILE A 86 -13.43 5.72 6.16
N GLU A 87 -12.34 6.13 5.51
CA GLU A 87 -11.16 5.28 5.34
C GLU A 87 -10.62 4.77 6.68
N ASN A 88 -10.43 5.65 7.67
CA ASN A 88 -9.89 5.24 8.97
C ASN A 88 -10.77 4.21 9.68
N GLU A 89 -12.09 4.28 9.51
CA GLU A 89 -13.02 3.31 10.09
C GLU A 89 -12.96 1.95 9.38
N ILE A 90 -12.92 1.97 8.04
CA ILE A 90 -12.75 0.76 7.23
C ILE A 90 -11.42 0.11 7.56
N GLU A 91 -10.32 0.86 7.62
CA GLU A 91 -8.99 0.36 7.95
C GLU A 91 -8.93 -0.25 9.34
N ARG A 92 -9.48 0.43 10.36
CA ARG A 92 -9.58 -0.12 11.72
C ARG A 92 -10.34 -1.44 11.74
N THR A 93 -11.44 -1.51 11.00
CA THR A 93 -12.26 -2.73 10.90
C THR A 93 -11.48 -3.85 10.22
N LEU A 94 -10.88 -3.59 9.06
CA LEU A 94 -10.10 -4.58 8.30
C LEU A 94 -8.88 -5.10 9.09
N VAL A 95 -8.21 -4.24 9.86
CA VAL A 95 -7.12 -4.65 10.76
C VAL A 95 -7.66 -5.51 11.89
N LYS A 96 -8.80 -5.13 12.49
CA LYS A 96 -9.43 -5.87 13.59
C LYS A 96 -9.79 -7.31 13.20
N ILE A 97 -10.24 -7.51 11.97
CA ILE A 97 -10.58 -8.84 11.44
C ILE A 97 -9.38 -9.55 10.79
N ASN A 98 -8.16 -9.04 10.95
CA ASN A 98 -6.94 -9.56 10.33
C ASN A 98 -7.00 -9.70 8.79
N ALA A 99 -7.86 -8.93 8.14
CA ALA A 99 -8.05 -8.97 6.70
C ALA A 99 -7.02 -8.11 5.95
N VAL A 100 -6.39 -7.16 6.65
CA VAL A 100 -5.21 -6.41 6.18
C VAL A 100 -4.11 -6.43 7.23
N THR A 101 -2.86 -6.56 6.81
CA THR A 101 -1.72 -6.42 7.72
C THR A 101 -1.54 -4.95 8.10
N LYS A 102 -1.19 -4.70 9.36
CA LYS A 102 -0.78 -3.38 9.84
C LYS A 102 0.53 -2.98 9.15
N PHE A 103 0.45 -2.33 7.98
CA PHE A 103 1.64 -1.89 7.26
C PHE A 103 2.36 -0.84 8.11
N SER A 104 3.60 -1.15 8.48
CA SER A 104 4.47 -0.25 9.24
C SER A 104 4.61 1.10 8.50
N LYS A 105 4.25 2.18 9.22
CA LYS A 105 4.51 3.61 8.92
C LYS A 105 3.70 4.30 7.83
N THR A 106 2.89 3.63 7.02
CA THR A 106 2.06 4.29 5.99
C THR A 106 0.58 4.25 6.33
N TYR A 107 0.00 5.43 6.55
CA TYR A 107 -1.38 5.70 6.96
C TYR A 107 -2.41 5.56 5.83
N ASN A 108 -2.09 4.84 4.76
CA ASN A 108 -2.99 4.69 3.63
C ASN A 108 -2.90 3.27 3.07
N THR A 109 -3.68 2.37 3.64
CA THR A 109 -3.87 1.02 3.12
C THR A 109 -4.88 0.99 1.97
N CYS A 110 -5.69 2.05 1.84
CA CYS A 110 -6.59 2.23 0.70
C CYS A 110 -5.80 2.54 -0.57
N LEU A 111 -5.89 1.66 -1.56
CA LEU A 111 -5.22 1.82 -2.85
C LEU A 111 -5.86 2.91 -3.71
N SER A 112 -7.20 2.94 -3.74
CA SER A 112 -7.95 3.91 -4.54
C SER A 112 -9.38 4.03 -4.08
N ARG A 113 -10.02 5.13 -4.50
CA ARG A 113 -11.43 5.42 -4.26
C ARG A 113 -12.06 6.00 -5.50
N THR A 114 -13.37 5.83 -5.65
CA THR A 114 -14.13 6.50 -6.71
C THR A 114 -14.29 7.99 -6.45
N THR A 115 -14.54 8.40 -5.20
CA THR A 115 -14.83 9.81 -4.89
C THR A 115 -14.28 10.22 -3.53
N ARG A 116 -13.78 11.46 -3.46
CA ARG A 116 -13.49 12.14 -2.20
C ARG A 116 -14.72 12.93 -1.78
N THR A 117 -15.35 12.50 -0.69
CA THR A 117 -16.44 13.27 -0.06
C THR A 117 -15.89 14.18 1.02
N ASP A 118 -16.43 15.38 1.11
CA ASP A 118 -16.11 16.36 2.14
C ASP A 118 -16.70 16.01 3.51
N LEU A 119 -16.36 16.81 4.52
CA LEU A 119 -16.91 16.74 5.89
C LEU A 119 -18.44 16.70 5.85
N GLY A 120 -19.03 15.74 6.57
CA GLY A 120 -20.49 15.65 6.73
C GLY A 120 -21.24 14.99 5.55
N VAL A 121 -20.60 14.77 4.40
CA VAL A 121 -21.28 14.27 3.20
C VAL A 121 -21.64 12.79 3.31
N HIS A 122 -22.90 12.46 3.05
CA HIS A 122 -23.41 11.09 2.97
C HIS A 122 -23.14 10.45 1.60
N ALA A 123 -22.98 9.13 1.56
CA ALA A 123 -22.87 8.40 0.30
C ALA A 123 -23.56 7.03 0.42
N LEU A 124 -24.19 6.58 -0.67
CA LEU A 124 -24.84 5.27 -0.72
C LEU A 124 -23.96 4.19 -1.36
N TYR A 125 -23.16 4.54 -2.37
CA TYR A 125 -22.37 3.61 -3.17
C TYR A 125 -20.97 4.15 -3.48
N ASN A 126 -20.21 4.55 -2.44
CA ASN A 126 -18.81 4.89 -2.66
C ASN A 126 -17.98 3.60 -2.73
N VAL A 127 -16.98 3.54 -3.60
CA VAL A 127 -16.17 2.33 -3.80
C VAL A 127 -14.74 2.59 -3.37
N PHE A 128 -14.22 1.71 -2.53
CA PHE A 128 -12.84 1.72 -2.03
C PHE A 128 -12.12 0.46 -2.46
N VAL A 129 -10.83 0.54 -2.76
CA VAL A 129 -10.04 -0.61 -3.20
C VAL A 129 -8.95 -0.89 -2.18
N TYR A 130 -8.91 -2.12 -1.67
CA TYR A 130 -7.94 -2.59 -0.69
C TYR A 130 -7.27 -3.90 -1.12
N MET A 131 -6.10 -4.18 -0.56
CA MET A 131 -5.47 -5.50 -0.61
C MET A 131 -5.95 -6.32 0.59
N ILE A 132 -6.89 -7.23 0.38
CA ILE A 132 -7.55 -7.98 1.46
C ILE A 132 -7.18 -9.47 1.36
N ASN A 133 -6.91 -10.07 2.51
CA ASN A 133 -6.90 -11.52 2.68
C ASN A 133 -8.30 -11.95 3.14
N ILE A 134 -9.06 -12.66 2.29
CA ILE A 134 -10.40 -13.17 2.65
C ILE A 134 -10.32 -14.47 3.47
N GLU A 135 -9.20 -15.17 3.42
CA GLU A 135 -8.97 -16.36 4.25
C GLU A 135 -8.55 -15.99 5.68
N CYS A 136 -8.71 -14.73 6.10
CA CYS A 136 -8.52 -14.32 7.49
C CYS A 136 -9.52 -15.08 8.37
N VAL A 137 -9.02 -16.09 9.09
CA VAL A 137 -9.81 -16.84 10.06
C VAL A 137 -10.22 -15.88 11.16
N ASP A 138 -11.51 -15.87 11.54
CA ASP A 138 -12.04 -15.06 12.64
C ASP A 138 -11.16 -15.25 13.87
N GLY A 139 -10.33 -14.23 14.15
CA GLY A 139 -9.53 -14.14 15.35
C GLY A 139 -10.45 -13.83 16.52
N GLY A 140 -11.08 -14.86 17.09
CA GLY A 140 -11.54 -14.79 18.46
C GLY A 140 -10.35 -14.47 19.36
N GLY A 141 -10.44 -13.39 20.14
CA GLY A 141 -9.48 -13.09 21.19
C GLY A 141 -8.76 -11.75 21.04
N VAL A 142 -9.23 -10.79 21.82
CA VAL A 142 -8.51 -9.59 22.25
C VAL A 142 -7.14 -9.96 22.85
N ASP A 143 -6.06 -9.46 22.27
CA ASP A 143 -4.83 -9.18 23.03
C ASP A 143 -4.74 -7.66 23.19
N GLY A 144 -5.34 -7.19 24.28
CA GLY A 144 -5.08 -5.86 24.83
C GLY A 144 -3.62 -5.82 25.27
N VAL A 145 -2.83 -4.96 24.63
CA VAL A 145 -1.57 -4.53 25.20
C VAL A 145 -1.91 -3.34 26.09
N ASP A 146 -2.29 -3.63 27.34
CA ASP A 146 -2.38 -2.63 28.38
C ASP A 146 -0.97 -2.10 28.66
N GLY A 147 -0.80 -0.79 28.46
CA GLY A 147 0.40 -0.07 28.87
C GLY A 147 0.49 -0.09 30.38
N VAL A 148 1.58 -0.68 30.89
CA VAL A 148 1.94 -0.64 32.30
C VAL A 148 2.62 0.70 32.56
N ASP A 149 1.84 1.75 32.88
CA ASP A 149 2.38 2.94 33.53
C ASP A 149 2.42 2.64 35.04
N GLY A 150 3.60 2.23 35.50
CA GLY A 150 3.91 2.03 36.91
C GLY A 150 3.83 3.34 37.68
N VAL A 151 2.84 3.44 38.56
CA VAL A 151 2.81 4.36 39.69
C VAL A 151 3.45 3.64 40.88
N ASP A 152 4.72 3.93 41.16
CA ASP A 152 5.33 3.63 42.45
C ASP A 152 5.39 4.91 43.27
N GLY A 153 4.47 5.02 44.21
CA GLY A 153 4.59 5.85 45.39
C GLY A 153 4.32 4.98 46.61
N VAL A 154 5.29 4.95 47.53
CA VAL A 154 5.21 4.98 49.01
C VAL A 154 6.51 4.39 49.58
N ASP A 155 7.32 5.25 50.18
CA ASP A 155 7.66 5.22 51.62
C ASP A 155 8.13 6.62 52.05
#